data_AF-X1UDW4-F1
#
_entry.id   AF-X1UDW4-F1
#
_cell.length_a   1.000
_cell.length_b   1.000
_cell.length_c   1.000
_cell.angle_alpha   90.00
_cell.angle_beta   90.00
_cell.angle_gamma   90.00
#
_symmetry.space_group_name_H-M   'P 1'
#
loop_
_entity.id
_entity.type
_entity.pdbx_description
1 polymer ?
#
loop_
_entity_poly.entity_id
_entity_poly.type
_entity_poly.pdbx_seq_one_letter_code
_entity_poly.pdbx_strand_id
1 'polypeptide(L)'
;MHILATGSTPALIPNFNVDHERILTSDDILNPNFETIPKRLLIIGAGVVGCEFADIFATFGSEVTLLEYLPSPIATEEPIIIK
;
A
#
# COMPACT_ATOMS: atom_id res chain seq x y z
N MET A 1 17.29 7.36 -32.21
CA MET A 1 16.00 7.62 -31.52
C MET A 1 16.03 6.83 -30.23
N HIS A 2 15.92 7.48 -29.07
CA HIS A 2 15.91 6.82 -27.77
C HIS A 2 14.51 6.91 -27.17
N ILE A 3 14.05 5.83 -26.55
CA ILE A 3 12.79 5.76 -25.80
C ILE A 3 13.15 5.56 -24.33
N LEU A 4 12.64 6.43 -23.47
CA LEU A 4 12.72 6.29 -22.02
C LEU A 4 11.46 5.59 -21.51
N ALA A 5 11.64 4.40 -20.94
CA ALA A 5 10.57 3.52 -20.47
C ALA A 5 10.98 2.75 -19.19
N THR A 6 11.56 3.45 -18.21
CA THR A 6 12.13 2.85 -16.99
C THR A 6 11.10 2.48 -15.92
N GLY A 7 9.82 2.81 -16.13
CA GLY A 7 8.75 2.52 -15.17
C GLY A 7 8.84 3.36 -13.89
N SER A 8 8.37 2.78 -12.79
CA SER A 8 8.23 3.41 -11.46
C SER A 8 8.76 2.51 -10.35
N THR A 9 8.89 3.06 -9.15
CA THR A 9 9.23 2.33 -7.91
C THR A 9 8.31 2.79 -6.77
N PRO A 10 8.11 1.98 -5.71
CA PRO A 10 7.33 2.40 -4.55
C PRO A 10 7.86 3.70 -3.94
N ALA A 11 6.95 4.63 -3.62
CA ALA A 11 7.31 5.86 -2.94
C ALA A 11 7.67 5.57 -1.47
N LEU A 12 8.78 6.14 -1.00
CA LEU A 12 9.26 5.96 0.37
C LEU A 12 9.09 7.22 1.19
N ILE A 13 8.62 7.08 2.43
CA ILE A 13 8.57 8.18 3.38
C ILE A 13 10.00 8.41 3.90
N PRO A 14 10.56 9.63 3.80
CA PRO A 14 11.88 9.92 4.36
C PRO A 14 11.93 9.52 5.85
N ASN A 15 13.02 8.88 6.26
CA ASN A 15 13.27 8.37 7.60
C ASN A 15 12.49 7.11 8.00
N PHE A 16 11.61 6.57 7.15
CA PHE A 16 11.08 5.23 7.36
C PHE A 16 12.13 4.24 6.85
N ASN A 17 12.73 3.49 7.78
CA ASN A 17 13.69 2.46 7.43
C ASN A 17 12.95 1.20 6.97
N VAL A 18 12.68 1.08 5.67
CA VAL A 18 12.12 -0.14 5.06
C VAL A 18 13.13 -1.27 5.28
N ASP A 19 12.75 -2.25 6.08
CA ASP A 19 13.61 -3.37 6.47
C ASP A 19 13.29 -4.66 5.72
N HIS A 20 12.23 -4.65 4.90
CA HIS A 20 11.74 -5.81 4.13
C HIS A 20 11.33 -7.01 5.02
N GLU A 21 11.11 -6.80 6.31
CA GLU A 21 10.66 -7.81 7.27
C GLU A 21 9.38 -7.38 8.01
N ARG A 22 9.35 -6.15 8.51
CA ARG A 22 8.20 -5.56 9.23
C ARG A 22 7.68 -4.29 8.58
N ILE A 23 8.57 -3.51 7.98
CA ILE A 23 8.23 -2.34 7.19
C ILE A 23 8.42 -2.75 5.74
N LEU A 24 7.30 -2.92 5.05
CA LEU A 24 7.21 -3.52 3.72
C LEU A 24 6.67 -2.51 2.71
N THR A 25 7.02 -2.72 1.45
CA THR A 25 6.41 -2.07 0.29
C THR A 25 5.42 -3.02 -0.40
N SER A 26 4.67 -2.52 -1.39
CA SER A 26 3.82 -3.37 -2.24
C SER A 26 4.60 -4.45 -2.96
N ASP A 27 5.86 -4.16 -3.34
CA ASP A 27 6.71 -5.10 -4.08
C ASP A 27 7.11 -6.29 -3.18
N ASP A 28 7.36 -6.04 -1.89
CA ASP A 28 7.66 -7.08 -0.91
C ASP A 28 6.47 -8.02 -0.69
N ILE A 29 5.27 -7.46 -0.63
CA ILE A 29 4.02 -8.21 -0.42
C ILE A 29 3.67 -9.08 -1.64
N LEU A 30 3.96 -8.60 -2.85
CA LEU A 30 3.72 -9.35 -4.10
C LEU A 30 4.81 -10.38 -4.40
N ASN A 31 5.86 -10.46 -3.58
CA ASN A 31 6.90 -11.46 -3.74
C ASN A 31 6.30 -12.88 -3.58
N PRO A 32 6.63 -13.84 -4.46
CA PRO A 32 6.08 -15.20 -4.38
C PRO A 32 6.43 -15.94 -3.08
N ASN A 33 7.41 -15.47 -2.32
CA ASN A 33 7.79 -16.05 -1.03
C ASN A 33 7.10 -15.37 0.17
N PHE A 34 6.20 -14.41 -0.06
CA PHE A 34 5.42 -13.78 1.00
C PHE A 34 4.24 -14.69 1.39
N GLU A 35 4.39 -15.46 2.46
CA GLU A 35 3.41 -16.49 2.86
C GLU A 35 2.63 -16.16 4.14
N THR A 36 2.77 -14.94 4.66
CA THR A 36 2.22 -14.58 5.98
C THR A 36 1.02 -13.65 5.87
N ILE A 37 -0.12 -14.04 6.46
CA ILE A 37 -1.23 -13.13 6.73
C ILE A 37 -1.08 -12.60 8.16
N PRO A 38 -0.72 -11.32 8.36
CA PRO A 38 -0.49 -10.77 9.69
C PRO A 38 -1.81 -10.61 10.45
N LYS A 39 -1.80 -10.86 11.77
CA LYS A 39 -3.01 -10.63 12.60
C LYS A 39 -3.45 -9.16 12.60
N ARG A 40 -2.49 -8.23 12.53
CA ARG A 40 -2.71 -6.79 12.48
C ARG A 40 -1.82 -6.17 11.43
N LEU A 41 -2.38 -5.32 10.58
CA LEU A 41 -1.67 -4.67 9.49
C LEU A 41 -1.93 -3.17 9.51
N LEU A 42 -0.85 -2.39 9.55
CA LEU A 42 -0.91 -0.94 9.32
C LEU A 42 -0.50 -0.67 7.88
N ILE A 43 -1.38 -0.01 7.13
CA ILE A 43 -1.09 0.49 5.78
C ILE A 43 -1.01 2.01 5.87
N ILE A 44 0.06 2.59 5.32
CA ILE A 44 0.29 4.03 5.31
C ILE A 44 0.10 4.53 3.88
N GLY A 45 -0.89 5.41 3.70
CA GLY A 45 -1.39 5.84 2.40
C GLY A 45 -2.63 5.05 1.98
N ALA A 46 -3.72 5.77 1.77
CA ALA A 46 -5.02 5.30 1.30
C ALA A 46 -5.26 5.65 -0.18
N GLY A 47 -4.20 5.57 -1.00
CA GLY A 47 -4.35 5.53 -2.46
C GLY A 47 -4.90 4.18 -2.93
N VAL A 48 -5.05 4.01 -4.25
CA VAL A 48 -5.62 2.79 -4.87
C VAL A 48 -4.94 1.52 -4.34
N VAL A 49 -3.60 1.46 -4.41
CA VAL A 49 -2.81 0.30 -3.94
C VAL A 49 -3.05 0.01 -2.45
N GLY A 50 -3.08 1.04 -1.61
CA GLY A 50 -3.32 0.89 -0.18
C GLY A 50 -4.72 0.34 0.13
N CYS A 51 -5.73 0.82 -0.59
CA CYS A 51 -7.11 0.34 -0.47
C CYS A 51 -7.26 -1.12 -0.96
N GLU A 52 -6.64 -1.49 -2.08
CA GLU A 52 -6.66 -2.86 -2.60
C GLU A 52 -6.05 -3.85 -1.61
N PHE A 53 -4.87 -3.56 -1.06
CA PHE A 53 -4.26 -4.42 -0.05
C PHE A 53 -5.05 -4.42 1.25
N ALA A 54 -5.63 -3.31 1.66
CA ALA A 54 -6.48 -3.27 2.84
C ALA A 54 -7.66 -4.26 2.71
N ASP A 55 -8.33 -4.27 1.55
CA ASP A 55 -9.42 -5.19 1.26
C ASP A 55 -8.97 -6.66 1.23
N ILE A 56 -7.85 -6.94 0.54
CA ILE A 56 -7.28 -8.29 0.45
C ILE A 56 -6.95 -8.84 1.84
N PHE A 57 -6.20 -8.09 2.65
CA PHE A 57 -5.75 -8.57 3.96
C PHE A 57 -6.88 -8.62 4.99
N ALA A 58 -7.84 -7.68 4.94
CA ALA A 58 -9.04 -7.75 5.77
C ALA A 58 -9.88 -8.98 5.43
N THR A 59 -10.04 -9.29 4.14
CA THR A 59 -10.75 -10.49 3.66
C THR A 59 -10.07 -11.78 4.15
N PHE A 60 -8.75 -11.80 4.22
CA PHE A 60 -7.99 -12.92 4.79
C PHE A 60 -7.91 -12.93 6.33
N GLY A 61 -8.60 -12.00 7.00
CA GLY A 61 -8.77 -12.00 8.46
C GLY A 61 -7.77 -11.14 9.24
N SER A 62 -7.00 -10.28 8.56
CA SER A 62 -6.16 -9.29 9.24
C SER A 62 -7.01 -8.16 9.82
N GLU A 63 -6.71 -7.71 11.03
CA GLU A 63 -7.21 -6.42 11.51
C GLU A 63 -6.39 -5.30 10.85
N VAL A 64 -6.99 -4.65 9.84
CA VAL A 64 -6.31 -3.62 9.04
C VAL A 64 -6.61 -2.23 9.59
N THR A 65 -5.57 -1.41 9.76
CA THR A 65 -5.67 0.04 9.98
C THR A 65 -5.06 0.76 8.78
N LEU A 66 -5.84 1.62 8.14
CA LEU A 66 -5.40 2.47 7.04
C LEU A 66 -5.16 3.88 7.56
N LEU A 67 -3.92 4.38 7.47
CA LEU A 67 -3.53 5.70 7.91
C LEU A 67 -3.31 6.61 6.70
N GLU A 68 -4.14 7.64 6.56
CA GLU A 68 -4.06 8.64 5.49
C GLU A 68 -3.84 10.03 6.07
N TYR A 69 -2.98 10.81 5.42
CA TYR A 69 -2.70 12.19 5.80
C TYR A 69 -3.66 13.18 5.11
N LEU A 70 -4.05 12.89 3.87
CA LEU A 70 -5.01 13.67 3.11
C LEU A 70 -6.41 13.62 3.74
N PRO A 71 -7.31 14.56 3.38
CA PRO A 71 -8.64 14.64 3.97
C PRO A 71 -9.54 13.41 3.75
N SER A 72 -9.21 12.57 2.78
CA SER A 72 -10.00 11.39 2.42
C SER A 72 -9.14 10.29 1.78
N PRO A 73 -9.55 9.01 1.81
CA PRO A 73 -8.97 7.98 0.97
C PRO A 73 -9.20 8.32 -0.51
N ILE A 74 -8.37 7.75 -1.39
CA ILE A 74 -8.43 7.90 -2.86
C ILE A 74 -8.74 9.35 -3.28
N ALA A 75 -8.07 10.31 -2.64
CA ALA A 75 -8.39 11.74 -2.72
C ALA A 75 -8.32 12.35 -4.13
N THR A 76 -7.75 11.63 -5.10
CA THR A 76 -7.69 12.02 -6.51
C THR A 76 -8.90 11.59 -7.33
N GLU A 77 -9.76 10.73 -6.78
CA GLU A 77 -10.97 10.25 -7.45
C GLU A 77 -12.12 11.24 -7.34
N GLU A 78 -13.19 11.01 -8.11
CA GLU A 78 -14.38 11.85 -8.04
C GLU A 78 -15.02 11.78 -6.64
N PRO A 79 -15.55 12.90 -6.10
CA PRO A 79 -16.19 12.94 -4.79
C PRO A 79 -17.32 11.93 -4.60
N ILE A 80 -17.96 11.45 -5.67
CA ILE A 80 -19.00 10.43 -5.58
C ILE A 80 -18.45 9.04 -5.20
N ILE A 81 -17.17 8.79 -5.45
CA ILE A 81 -16.47 7.55 -5.13
C ILE A 81 -15.88 7.60 -3.71
N ILE A 82 -15.47 8.80 -3.27
CA ILE A 82 -14.96 9.08 -1.93
C ILE A 82 -16.15 9.13 -0.94
N LYS A 83 -16.55 7.98 -0.40
CA LYS A 83 -17.64 7.88 0.60
C LYS A 83 -17.13 7.39 1.94
#